data_AF-A0A2D6HEB4-F1
#
_entry.id   AF-A0A2D6HEB4-F1
#
_cell.length_a   1.000
_cell.length_b   1.000
_cell.length_c   1.000
_cell.angle_alpha   90.00
_cell.angle_beta   90.00
_cell.angle_gamma   90.00
#
_symmetry.space_group_name_H-M   'P 1'
#
loop_
_entity.id
_entity.type
_entity.pdbx_description
1 polymer ?
#
loop_
_entity_poly.entity_id
_entity_poly.type
_entity_poly.pdbx_seq_one_letter_code
_entity_poly.pdbx_strand_id
1 'polypeptide(L)'
;MLLTWFVPGAGHLYLGRPLFALVAFAVVEGLYLLGLDLSGGMGFEFLQEELRGPFTPALAPETGNLGGFLWQMREYGFGMPFPRAFPETMGLGVALTSASGVLNACLMVQANLDARRPRTERPSLRSPALAVLLAWLVPGLGHLVQGRRLRGAMVFLMLVGMLTLGTALAHGANLSREMHFFYWGGQFMAGLPAMVLEGLHGDQRVQSFIPYAEAGLVIASVGGMLNVMAMLDVFGYSEDRLATSASGTRATAEMEVTA
;
A
#
# COMPACT_ATOMS: atom_id res chain seq x y z
N MET A 1 1.82 17.14 -2.23
CA MET A 1 1.01 15.93 -2.51
C MET A 1 1.10 15.54 -3.98
N LEU A 2 0.62 16.38 -4.90
CA LEU A 2 0.62 16.06 -6.34
C LEU A 2 2.01 15.78 -6.92
N LEU A 3 3.04 16.54 -6.52
CA LEU A 3 4.41 16.31 -7.02
C LEU A 3 4.91 14.89 -6.73
N THR A 4 4.77 14.42 -5.49
CA THR A 4 5.19 13.06 -5.10
C THR A 4 4.35 11.98 -5.79
N TRP A 5 3.09 12.25 -6.11
CA TRP A 5 2.22 11.29 -6.79
C TRP A 5 2.72 10.94 -8.20
N PHE A 6 3.13 11.96 -8.95
CA PHE A 6 3.68 11.80 -10.30
C PHE A 6 5.15 11.38 -10.29
N VAL A 7 5.95 11.93 -9.38
CA VAL A 7 7.38 11.65 -9.30
C VAL A 7 7.73 11.35 -7.83
N PRO A 8 7.98 10.08 -7.49
CA PRO A 8 8.30 9.71 -6.12
C PRO A 8 9.43 10.55 -5.53
N GLY A 9 9.27 11.00 -4.29
CA GLY A 9 10.24 11.87 -3.62
C GLY A 9 10.22 13.35 -4.01
N ALA A 10 9.57 13.77 -5.11
CA ALA A 10 9.61 15.18 -5.57
C ALA A 10 9.06 16.19 -4.54
N GLY A 11 8.05 15.83 -3.76
CA GLY A 11 7.58 16.67 -2.65
C GLY A 11 8.62 16.87 -1.56
N HIS A 12 9.45 15.87 -1.27
CA HIS A 12 10.54 16.00 -0.29
C HIS A 12 11.71 16.83 -0.85
N LEU A 13 11.96 16.74 -2.16
CA LEU A 13 12.93 17.60 -2.83
C LEU A 13 12.51 19.07 -2.74
N TYR A 14 11.23 19.35 -3.02
CA TYR A 14 10.65 20.69 -2.87
C TYR A 14 10.79 21.26 -1.45
N LEU A 15 10.69 20.40 -0.44
CA LEU A 15 10.88 20.77 0.97
C LEU A 15 12.36 20.88 1.39
N GLY A 16 13.31 20.79 0.45
CA GLY A 16 14.74 20.94 0.72
C GLY A 16 15.41 19.71 1.33
N ARG A 17 14.84 18.51 1.14
CA ARG A 17 15.40 17.23 1.62
C ARG A 17 15.89 16.35 0.46
N PRO A 18 16.97 16.75 -0.25
CA PRO A 18 17.36 16.12 -1.52
C PRO A 18 17.79 14.66 -1.35
N LEU A 19 18.58 14.33 -0.32
CA LEU A 19 19.02 12.95 -0.09
C LEU A 19 17.85 12.00 0.14
N PHE A 20 16.88 12.40 0.96
CA PHE A 20 15.68 11.60 1.21
C PHE A 20 14.84 11.46 -0.07
N ALA A 21 14.70 12.55 -0.84
CA ALA A 21 13.99 12.51 -2.11
C ALA A 21 14.62 11.53 -3.11
N LEU A 22 15.96 11.53 -3.22
CA LEU A 22 16.70 10.61 -4.09
C LEU A 22 16.53 9.15 -3.65
N VAL A 23 16.64 8.87 -2.35
CA VAL A 23 16.41 7.51 -1.82
C VAL A 23 14.97 7.07 -2.05
N ALA A 24 14.00 7.94 -1.77
CA ALA A 24 12.58 7.66 -2.00
C ALA A 24 12.29 7.37 -3.47
N PHE A 25 12.84 8.17 -4.38
CA PHE A 25 12.76 7.95 -5.83
C PHE A 25 13.34 6.60 -6.22
N ALA A 26 14.60 6.33 -5.83
CA ALA A 26 15.29 5.09 -6.18
C ALA A 26 14.58 3.84 -5.65
N VAL A 27 14.03 3.89 -4.44
CA VAL A 27 13.30 2.75 -3.85
C VAL A 27 11.96 2.53 -4.57
N VAL A 28 11.15 3.57 -4.74
CA VAL A 28 9.81 3.42 -5.34
C VAL A 28 9.93 3.07 -6.82
N GLU A 29 10.70 3.82 -7.60
CA GLU A 29 10.89 3.52 -9.02
C GLU A 29 11.67 2.23 -9.24
N GLY A 30 12.66 1.93 -8.39
CA GLY A 30 13.38 0.67 -8.45
C GLY A 30 12.47 -0.54 -8.27
N LEU A 31 11.57 -0.50 -7.28
CA LEU A 31 10.56 -1.55 -7.07
C LEU A 31 9.60 -1.64 -8.25
N TYR A 32 9.16 -0.49 -8.78
CA TYR A 32 8.23 -0.45 -9.90
C TYR A 32 8.84 -1.03 -11.18
N LEU A 33 10.03 -0.58 -11.56
CA LEU A 33 10.76 -1.06 -12.74
C LEU A 33 11.15 -2.53 -12.61
N LEU A 34 11.61 -2.95 -11.43
CA LEU A 34 11.88 -4.37 -11.16
C LEU A 34 10.60 -5.21 -11.30
N GLY A 35 9.48 -4.69 -10.81
CA GLY A 35 8.18 -5.36 -10.95
C GLY A 35 7.74 -5.48 -12.42
N LEU A 36 7.98 -4.44 -13.22
CA LEU A 36 7.73 -4.47 -14.66
C LEU A 36 8.63 -5.45 -15.41
N ASP A 37 9.92 -5.49 -15.09
CA ASP A 37 10.87 -6.43 -15.68
C ASP A 37 10.45 -7.88 -15.39
N LEU A 38 10.15 -8.19 -14.13
CA LEU A 38 9.71 -9.53 -13.69
C LEU A 38 8.35 -9.95 -14.26
N SER A 39 7.47 -9.00 -14.58
CA SER A 39 6.18 -9.26 -15.22
C SER A 39 6.23 -9.16 -16.75
N GLY A 40 7.37 -8.79 -17.33
CA GLY A 40 7.48 -8.47 -18.76
C GLY A 40 6.52 -7.34 -19.20
N GLY A 41 6.14 -6.45 -18.28
CA GLY A 41 5.14 -5.39 -18.48
C GLY A 41 3.69 -5.88 -18.55
N MET A 42 3.43 -7.18 -18.42
CA MET A 42 2.12 -7.80 -18.65
C MET A 42 1.14 -7.67 -17.47
N GLY A 43 1.42 -6.81 -16.48
CA GLY A 43 0.63 -6.66 -15.24
C GLY A 43 -0.88 -6.46 -15.42
N PHE A 44 -1.29 -5.85 -16.54
CA PHE A 44 -2.69 -5.65 -16.91
C PHE A 44 -3.15 -6.56 -18.06
N GLU A 45 -2.23 -7.09 -18.88
CA GLU A 45 -2.52 -8.18 -19.84
C GLU A 45 -2.92 -9.47 -19.10
N PHE A 46 -2.46 -9.65 -17.86
CA PHE A 46 -2.83 -10.77 -17.00
C PHE A 46 -4.29 -10.79 -16.55
N LEU A 47 -5.02 -9.70 -16.73
CA LEU A 47 -6.42 -9.64 -16.34
C LEU A 47 -7.30 -10.34 -17.37
N GLN A 48 -8.37 -10.99 -16.90
CA GLN A 48 -9.45 -11.45 -17.77
C GLN A 48 -9.99 -10.31 -18.62
N GLU A 49 -10.40 -10.59 -19.86
CA GLU A 49 -10.81 -9.57 -20.84
C GLU A 49 -11.91 -8.65 -20.33
N GLU A 50 -12.86 -9.20 -19.59
CA GLU A 50 -13.98 -8.47 -18.96
C GLU A 50 -13.52 -7.43 -17.94
N LEU A 51 -12.35 -7.65 -17.33
CA LEU A 51 -11.73 -6.76 -16.38
C LEU A 51 -10.83 -5.72 -17.07
N ARG A 52 -10.63 -5.74 -18.39
CA ARG A 52 -9.77 -4.77 -19.11
C ARG A 52 -10.50 -3.49 -19.49
N GLY A 53 -11.15 -2.87 -18.50
CA GLY A 53 -11.89 -1.63 -18.65
C GLY A 53 -11.03 -0.38 -18.46
N PRO A 54 -11.48 0.80 -18.93
CA PRO A 54 -10.76 2.07 -18.75
C PRO A 54 -10.63 2.49 -17.27
N PHE A 55 -11.52 2.00 -16.40
CA PHE A 55 -11.50 2.30 -14.96
C PHE A 55 -10.73 1.27 -14.13
N THR A 56 -10.48 0.08 -14.66
CA THR A 56 -9.74 -0.97 -13.97
C THR A 56 -8.40 -0.49 -13.44
N PRO A 57 -7.60 0.24 -14.23
CA PRO A 57 -6.31 0.68 -13.75
C PRO A 57 -6.43 1.68 -12.61
N ALA A 58 -7.49 2.48 -12.54
CA ALA A 58 -7.71 3.47 -11.46
C ALA A 58 -7.88 2.83 -10.07
N LEU A 59 -8.21 1.54 -10.02
CA LEU A 59 -8.39 0.77 -8.77
C LEU A 59 -7.16 -0.09 -8.43
N ALA A 60 -6.13 -0.09 -9.29
CA ALA A 60 -4.88 -0.80 -9.02
C ALA A 60 -4.10 -0.08 -7.90
N PRO A 61 -3.55 -0.80 -6.91
CA PRO A 61 -2.64 -0.20 -5.93
C PRO A 61 -1.46 0.57 -6.56
N GLU A 62 -1.03 0.15 -7.75
CA GLU A 62 0.00 0.74 -8.61
C GLU A 62 -0.26 2.23 -8.90
N THR A 63 -1.51 2.67 -8.93
CA THR A 63 -1.89 4.08 -9.16
C THR A 63 -1.34 5.04 -8.12
N GLY A 64 -0.94 4.52 -6.95
CA GLY A 64 -0.19 5.30 -5.96
C GLY A 64 1.14 5.82 -6.53
N ASN A 65 1.74 5.15 -7.51
CA ASN A 65 2.85 5.65 -8.32
C ASN A 65 2.34 6.01 -9.73
N LEU A 66 1.69 7.16 -9.85
CA LEU A 66 0.99 7.57 -11.06
C LEU A 66 1.93 7.75 -12.27
N GLY A 67 3.16 8.23 -12.04
CA GLY A 67 4.14 8.41 -13.12
C GLY A 67 4.53 7.09 -13.77
N GLY A 68 5.00 6.13 -12.96
CA GLY A 68 5.32 4.79 -13.42
C GLY A 68 4.10 4.10 -14.06
N PHE A 69 2.94 4.23 -13.43
CA PHE A 69 1.69 3.67 -13.92
C PHE A 69 1.27 4.21 -15.29
N LEU A 70 1.27 5.53 -15.49
CA LEU A 70 0.93 6.13 -16.78
C LEU A 70 1.93 5.72 -17.87
N TRP A 71 3.21 5.58 -17.52
CA TRP A 71 4.22 5.07 -18.43
C TRP A 71 3.94 3.61 -18.81
N GLN A 72 3.63 2.73 -17.85
CA GLN A 72 3.27 1.33 -18.12
C GLN A 72 2.05 1.25 -19.05
N MET A 73 0.99 2.01 -18.77
CA MET A 73 -0.23 1.98 -19.60
C MET A 73 0.01 2.48 -21.02
N ARG A 74 0.93 3.45 -21.19
CA ARG A 74 1.32 3.94 -22.51
C ARG A 74 2.12 2.89 -23.28
N GLU A 75 3.04 2.19 -22.62
CA GLU A 75 4.00 1.29 -23.28
C GLU A 75 3.43 -0.12 -23.51
N TYR A 76 2.74 -0.67 -22.50
CA TYR A 76 2.26 -2.05 -22.51
C TYR A 76 0.73 -2.15 -22.62
N GLY A 77 -0.01 -1.18 -22.08
CA GLY A 77 -1.47 -1.18 -22.06
C GLY A 77 -2.05 -2.47 -21.46
N PHE A 78 -3.04 -3.05 -22.14
CA PHE A 78 -3.66 -4.33 -21.77
C PHE A 78 -3.07 -5.52 -22.56
N GLY A 79 -1.89 -5.34 -23.15
CA GLY A 79 -1.19 -6.37 -23.90
C GLY A 79 -1.45 -6.36 -25.40
N MET A 80 -0.88 -7.38 -26.06
CA MET A 80 -0.93 -7.57 -27.50
C MET A 80 -2.18 -8.38 -27.91
N PRO A 81 -2.65 -8.29 -29.17
CA PRO A 81 -3.83 -9.02 -29.64
C PRO A 81 -3.62 -10.53 -29.81
N PHE A 82 -2.45 -11.07 -29.45
CA PHE A 82 -2.13 -12.49 -29.57
C PHE A 82 -1.66 -13.06 -28.22
N PRO A 83 -2.03 -14.31 -27.91
CA PRO A 83 -1.73 -14.92 -26.62
C PRO A 83 -0.24 -15.16 -26.45
N ARG A 84 0.27 -14.90 -25.24
CA ARG A 84 1.65 -15.19 -24.82
C ARG A 84 1.63 -15.87 -23.46
N ALA A 85 2.65 -16.68 -23.20
CA ALA A 85 2.81 -17.30 -21.90
C ALA A 85 3.21 -16.24 -20.86
N PHE A 86 2.53 -16.23 -19.73
CA PHE A 86 2.90 -15.37 -18.61
C PHE A 86 4.20 -15.88 -17.96
N PRO A 87 5.11 -14.99 -17.51
CA PRO A 87 6.32 -15.38 -16.81
C PRO A 87 5.98 -16.05 -15.48
N GLU A 88 6.81 -16.99 -15.01
CA GLU A 88 6.64 -17.59 -13.68
C GLU A 88 6.78 -16.56 -12.55
N THR A 89 7.50 -15.47 -12.81
CA THR A 89 7.71 -14.36 -11.88
C THR A 89 6.56 -13.34 -11.85
N MET A 90 5.44 -13.63 -12.53
CA MET A 90 4.35 -12.67 -12.72
C MET A 90 3.78 -12.13 -11.41
N GLY A 91 3.44 -13.02 -10.47
CA GLY A 91 2.87 -12.65 -9.17
C GLY A 91 3.81 -11.73 -8.37
N LEU A 92 5.11 -12.04 -8.37
CA LEU A 92 6.12 -11.20 -7.72
C LEU A 92 6.24 -9.84 -8.40
N GLY A 93 6.30 -9.81 -9.74
CA GLY A 93 6.41 -8.58 -10.50
C GLY A 93 5.25 -7.62 -10.20
N VAL A 94 4.04 -8.16 -10.19
CA VAL A 94 2.83 -7.43 -9.83
C VAL A 94 2.83 -6.97 -8.37
N ALA A 95 3.22 -7.82 -7.42
CA ALA A 95 3.29 -7.45 -6.02
C ALA A 95 4.27 -6.27 -5.80
N LEU A 96 5.39 -6.23 -6.54
CA LEU A 96 6.36 -5.14 -6.48
C LEU A 96 5.82 -3.84 -7.07
N THR A 97 5.13 -3.88 -8.22
CA THR A 97 4.50 -2.67 -8.79
C THR A 97 3.43 -2.12 -7.85
N SER A 98 2.59 -2.98 -7.28
CA SER A 98 1.55 -2.59 -6.33
C SER A 98 2.16 -2.05 -5.02
N ALA A 99 3.22 -2.68 -4.51
CA ALA A 99 3.93 -2.20 -3.32
C ALA A 99 4.57 -0.83 -3.52
N SER A 100 5.16 -0.58 -4.70
CA SER A 100 5.66 0.74 -5.10
C SER A 100 4.55 1.80 -4.99
N GLY A 101 3.34 1.50 -5.47
CA GLY A 101 2.22 2.42 -5.38
C GLY A 101 1.84 2.77 -3.94
N VAL A 102 1.72 1.77 -3.06
CA VAL A 102 1.40 1.99 -1.64
C VAL A 102 2.51 2.76 -0.91
N LEU A 103 3.78 2.44 -1.21
CA LEU A 103 4.93 3.15 -0.67
C LEU A 103 4.91 4.63 -1.07
N ASN A 104 4.62 4.92 -2.34
CA ASN A 104 4.54 6.29 -2.82
C ASN A 104 3.38 7.06 -2.18
N ALA A 105 2.23 6.42 -1.96
CA ALA A 105 1.11 7.02 -1.21
C ALA A 105 1.53 7.39 0.23
N CYS A 106 2.26 6.52 0.93
CA CYS A 106 2.81 6.83 2.26
C CYS A 106 3.77 8.04 2.21
N LEU A 107 4.62 8.12 1.19
CA LEU A 107 5.53 9.26 0.98
C LEU A 107 4.78 10.55 0.63
N MET A 108 3.66 10.48 -0.11
CA MET A 108 2.80 11.63 -0.38
C MET A 108 2.21 12.20 0.91
N VAL A 109 1.72 11.33 1.80
CA VAL A 109 1.20 11.70 3.11
C VAL A 109 2.32 12.31 3.96
N GLN A 110 3.51 11.70 3.97
CA GLN A 110 4.67 12.25 4.66
C GLN A 110 5.04 13.65 4.20
N ALA A 111 5.17 13.85 2.89
CA ALA A 111 5.51 15.15 2.31
C ALA A 111 4.44 16.21 2.65
N ASN A 112 3.17 15.82 2.73
CA ASN A 112 2.12 16.75 3.16
C ASN A 112 2.25 17.15 4.62
N LEU A 113 2.51 16.19 5.51
CA LEU A 113 2.71 16.47 6.92
C LEU A 113 3.95 17.33 7.14
N ASP A 114 5.07 17.01 6.48
CA ASP A 114 6.30 17.78 6.58
C ASP A 114 6.11 19.22 6.05
N ALA A 115 5.29 19.43 5.02
CA ALA A 115 4.97 20.77 4.52
C ALA A 115 4.15 21.62 5.50
N ARG A 116 3.40 20.99 6.43
CA ARG A 116 2.61 21.68 7.46
C ARG A 116 3.42 22.02 8.71
N ARG A 117 4.61 21.42 8.88
CA ARG A 117 5.44 21.64 10.05
C ARG A 117 6.16 22.99 9.98
N PRO A 118 6.29 23.71 11.11
CA PRO A 118 7.13 24.90 11.17
C PRO A 118 8.58 24.53 10.79
N ARG A 119 9.27 25.40 10.03
CA ARG A 119 10.68 25.20 9.62
C ARG A 119 11.65 25.02 10.79
N THR A 120 11.25 25.45 12.00
CA THR A 120 12.05 25.35 13.23
C THR A 120 11.97 23.98 13.89
N GLU A 121 10.97 23.16 13.56
CA GLU A 121 10.82 21.82 14.12
C GLU A 121 11.71 20.82 13.37
N ARG A 122 12.61 20.16 14.11
CA ARG A 122 13.41 19.07 13.54
C ARG A 122 12.52 17.86 13.23
N PRO A 123 12.74 17.17 12.10
CA PRO A 123 12.00 15.96 11.79
C PRO A 123 12.20 14.90 12.89
N SER A 124 11.10 14.50 13.52
CA SER A 124 11.07 13.42 14.51
C SER A 124 11.35 12.06 13.85
N LEU A 125 12.12 11.20 14.53
CA LEU A 125 12.36 9.80 14.14
C LEU A 125 11.08 8.96 14.10
N ARG A 126 10.02 9.40 14.80
CA ARG A 126 8.68 8.78 14.75
C ARG A 126 7.82 9.52 13.73
N SER A 127 8.11 9.34 12.45
CA SER A 127 7.27 9.93 11.40
C SER A 127 5.92 9.20 11.35
N PRO A 128 4.78 9.93 11.30
CA PRO A 128 3.46 9.32 11.18
C PRO A 128 3.37 8.40 9.95
N ALA A 129 4.01 8.80 8.85
CA ALA A 129 4.07 8.02 7.62
C ALA A 129 4.79 6.68 7.79
N LEU A 130 5.87 6.60 8.59
CA LEU A 130 6.51 5.33 8.90
C LEU A 130 5.59 4.43 9.71
N ALA A 131 4.87 4.97 10.69
CA ALA A 131 3.90 4.19 11.46
C ALA A 131 2.77 3.64 10.58
N VAL A 132 2.27 4.45 9.64
CA VAL A 132 1.28 4.04 8.64
C VAL A 132 1.85 2.96 7.71
N LEU A 133 3.08 3.14 7.22
CA LEU A 133 3.73 2.16 6.37
C LEU A 133 3.92 0.82 7.09
N LEU A 134 4.31 0.85 8.37
CA LEU A 134 4.44 -0.35 9.18
C LEU A 134 3.08 -1.01 9.43
N ALA A 135 2.00 -0.23 9.63
CA ALA A 135 0.65 -0.76 9.76
C ALA A 135 0.14 -1.43 8.47
N TRP A 136 0.52 -0.90 7.30
CA TRP A 136 0.27 -1.59 6.04
C TRP A 136 1.08 -2.88 5.94
N LEU A 137 2.40 -2.80 6.14
CA LEU A 137 3.31 -3.93 5.95
C LEU A 137 2.91 -5.13 6.81
N VAL A 138 2.64 -4.89 8.10
CA VAL A 138 2.10 -5.89 9.02
C VAL A 138 0.92 -5.28 9.76
N PRO A 139 -0.31 -5.80 9.55
CA PRO A 139 -1.50 -5.29 10.23
C PRO A 139 -1.28 -5.14 11.74
N GLY A 140 -1.53 -3.94 12.27
CA GLY A 140 -1.36 -3.64 13.70
C GLY A 140 0.06 -3.26 14.16
N LEU A 141 1.10 -3.40 13.32
CA LEU A 141 2.48 -3.04 13.70
C LEU A 141 2.65 -1.53 13.96
N GLY A 142 1.93 -0.68 13.22
CA GLY A 142 1.90 0.76 13.49
C GLY A 142 1.38 1.09 14.89
N HIS A 143 0.34 0.39 15.36
CA HIS A 143 -0.16 0.52 16.73
C HIS A 143 0.89 0.09 17.76
N LEU A 144 1.63 -0.99 17.49
CA LEU A 144 2.70 -1.47 18.38
C LEU A 144 3.81 -0.43 18.53
N VAL A 145 4.25 0.18 17.42
CA VAL A 145 5.28 1.24 17.43
C VAL A 145 4.80 2.50 18.16
N GLN A 146 3.49 2.76 18.15
CA GLN A 146 2.87 3.83 18.95
C GLN A 146 2.71 3.46 20.44
N GLY A 147 3.07 2.24 20.85
CA GLY A 147 2.91 1.74 22.22
C GLY A 147 1.52 1.17 22.53
N ARG A 148 0.60 1.14 21.56
CA ARG A 148 -0.78 0.66 21.69
C ARG A 148 -0.86 -0.86 21.52
N ARG A 149 -0.14 -1.60 22.38
CA ARG A 149 0.13 -3.05 22.23
C ARG A 149 -1.13 -3.90 22.06
N LEU A 150 -2.10 -3.75 22.96
CA LEU A 150 -3.34 -4.54 22.92
C LEU A 150 -4.12 -4.30 21.63
N ARG A 151 -4.24 -3.04 21.22
CA ARG A 151 -4.95 -2.68 19.98
C ARG A 151 -4.23 -3.21 18.75
N GLY A 152 -2.90 -3.12 18.71
CA GLY A 152 -2.10 -3.71 17.62
C GLY A 152 -2.29 -5.23 17.53
N ALA A 153 -2.28 -5.94 18.66
CA ALA A 153 -2.53 -7.38 18.68
C ALA A 153 -3.95 -7.73 18.22
N MET A 154 -4.97 -7.00 18.68
CA MET A 154 -6.36 -7.20 18.24
C MET A 154 -6.52 -6.97 16.73
N VAL A 155 -5.95 -5.90 16.20
CA VAL A 155 -5.96 -5.59 14.76
C VAL A 155 -5.26 -6.71 13.98
N PHE A 156 -4.07 -7.13 14.41
CA PHE A 156 -3.35 -8.22 13.75
C PHE A 156 -4.19 -9.51 13.71
N LEU A 157 -4.69 -9.96 14.87
CA LEU A 157 -5.46 -11.20 14.97
C LEU A 157 -6.75 -11.16 14.14
N MET A 158 -7.47 -10.03 14.17
CA MET A 158 -8.70 -9.86 13.42
C MET A 158 -8.43 -9.87 11.91
N LEU A 159 -7.49 -9.06 11.43
CA LEU A 159 -7.28 -8.87 9.99
C LEU A 159 -6.59 -10.08 9.35
N VAL A 160 -5.56 -10.63 10.00
CA VAL A 160 -4.93 -11.88 9.55
C VAL A 160 -5.89 -13.06 9.69
N GLY A 161 -6.73 -13.07 10.74
CA GLY A 161 -7.80 -14.06 10.90
C GLY A 161 -8.81 -14.02 9.76
N MET A 162 -9.29 -12.83 9.37
CA MET A 162 -10.19 -12.67 8.22
C MET A 162 -9.53 -13.10 6.91
N LEU A 163 -8.29 -12.69 6.66
CA LEU A 163 -7.55 -13.07 5.45
C LEU A 163 -7.35 -14.59 5.37
N THR A 164 -6.89 -15.22 6.45
CA THR A 164 -6.64 -16.67 6.50
C THR A 164 -7.93 -17.47 6.43
N LEU A 165 -8.99 -17.06 7.13
CA LEU A 165 -10.31 -17.67 7.03
C LEU A 165 -10.88 -17.55 5.62
N GLY A 166 -10.82 -16.36 5.03
CA GLY A 166 -11.30 -16.12 3.67
C GLY A 166 -10.56 -16.97 2.64
N THR A 167 -9.24 -17.05 2.78
CA THR A 167 -8.39 -17.90 1.93
C THR A 167 -8.69 -19.38 2.11
N ALA A 168 -8.92 -19.84 3.34
CA ALA A 168 -9.29 -21.23 3.61
C ALA A 168 -10.66 -21.59 3.01
N LEU A 169 -11.67 -20.72 3.15
CA LEU A 169 -13.01 -20.93 2.59
C LEU A 169 -13.00 -20.96 1.05
N ALA A 170 -12.13 -20.16 0.43
CA ALA A 170 -11.97 -20.09 -1.01
C ALA A 170 -10.91 -21.06 -1.57
N HIS A 171 -10.31 -21.92 -0.74
CA HIS A 171 -9.18 -22.80 -1.11
C HIS A 171 -8.09 -22.08 -1.92
N GLY A 172 -7.72 -20.86 -1.52
CA GLY A 172 -6.70 -20.06 -2.20
C GLY A 172 -7.14 -19.33 -3.48
N ALA A 173 -8.30 -19.68 -4.06
CA ALA A 173 -8.75 -19.10 -5.32
C ALA A 173 -8.95 -17.58 -5.26
N ASN A 174 -9.29 -17.04 -4.08
CA ASN A 174 -9.46 -15.62 -3.82
C ASN A 174 -8.19 -14.77 -4.02
N LEU A 175 -7.01 -15.40 -4.03
CA LEU A 175 -5.72 -14.73 -4.16
C LEU A 175 -5.34 -14.50 -5.63
N SER A 176 -6.08 -15.07 -6.58
CA SER A 176 -5.82 -14.89 -8.01
C SER A 176 -6.19 -13.48 -8.46
N ARG A 177 -5.18 -12.67 -8.80
CA ARG A 177 -5.39 -11.34 -9.40
C ARG A 177 -6.06 -11.42 -10.76
N GLU A 178 -5.76 -12.46 -11.55
CA GLU A 178 -6.32 -12.66 -12.90
C GLU A 178 -7.84 -12.67 -12.88
N MET A 179 -8.43 -13.45 -11.95
CA MET A 179 -9.88 -13.64 -11.86
C MET A 179 -10.57 -12.62 -10.95
N HIS A 180 -9.86 -12.12 -9.93
CA HIS A 180 -10.48 -11.37 -8.84
C HIS A 180 -9.81 -10.02 -8.57
N PHE A 181 -9.31 -9.38 -9.63
CA PHE A 181 -8.53 -8.13 -9.58
C PHE A 181 -8.99 -7.09 -8.54
N PHE A 182 -10.28 -6.75 -8.51
CA PHE A 182 -10.80 -5.75 -7.56
C PHE A 182 -10.69 -6.21 -6.10
N TYR A 183 -11.01 -7.48 -5.84
CA TYR A 183 -10.89 -8.06 -4.51
C TYR A 183 -9.44 -8.31 -4.13
N TRP A 184 -8.59 -8.64 -5.09
CA TRP A 184 -7.15 -8.76 -4.92
C TRP A 184 -6.55 -7.43 -4.46
N GLY A 185 -6.92 -6.32 -5.10
CA GLY A 185 -6.47 -4.97 -4.68
C GLY A 185 -6.88 -4.64 -3.24
N GLY A 186 -8.11 -5.00 -2.85
CA GLY A 186 -8.58 -4.90 -1.47
C GLY A 186 -7.77 -5.77 -0.50
N GLN A 187 -7.57 -7.05 -0.83
CA GLN A 187 -6.78 -8.00 -0.05
C GLN A 187 -5.31 -7.57 0.10
N PHE A 188 -4.72 -6.99 -0.94
CA PHE A 188 -3.34 -6.49 -0.96
C PHE A 188 -3.10 -5.40 0.11
N MET A 189 -4.16 -4.70 0.54
CA MET A 189 -4.07 -3.75 1.65
C MET A 189 -3.83 -4.43 3.01
N ALA A 190 -4.02 -5.75 3.13
CA ALA A 190 -3.59 -6.51 4.30
C ALA A 190 -2.05 -6.67 4.37
N GLY A 191 -1.31 -6.24 3.35
CA GLY A 191 0.15 -6.13 3.36
C GLY A 191 0.87 -7.44 3.18
N LEU A 192 1.96 -7.62 3.92
CA LEU A 192 2.84 -8.79 3.81
C LEU A 192 2.11 -10.12 4.01
N PRO A 193 1.16 -10.29 4.96
CA PRO A 193 0.37 -11.51 5.04
C PRO A 193 -0.34 -11.91 3.74
N ALA A 194 -0.90 -10.94 3.00
CA ALA A 194 -1.55 -11.22 1.72
C ALA A 194 -0.53 -11.63 0.66
N MET A 195 0.59 -10.90 0.55
CA MET A 195 1.67 -11.22 -0.39
C MET A 195 2.27 -12.62 -0.12
N VAL A 196 2.43 -12.99 1.14
CA VAL A 196 2.93 -14.32 1.54
C VAL A 196 1.94 -15.40 1.17
N LEU A 197 0.65 -15.21 1.47
CA LEU A 197 -0.37 -16.19 1.11
C LEU A 197 -0.51 -16.35 -0.40
N GLU A 198 -0.45 -15.26 -1.15
CA GLU A 198 -0.43 -15.26 -2.62
C GLU A 198 0.78 -16.02 -3.16
N GLY A 199 1.99 -15.75 -2.66
CA GLY A 199 3.18 -16.49 -3.09
C GLY A 199 3.15 -18.00 -2.76
N LEU A 200 2.35 -18.41 -1.77
CA LEU A 200 2.20 -19.81 -1.38
C LEU A 200 1.03 -20.53 -2.09
N HIS A 201 -0.06 -19.82 -2.40
CA HIS A 201 -1.32 -20.44 -2.85
C HIS A 201 -1.96 -19.76 -4.08
N GLY A 202 -1.38 -18.68 -4.62
CA GLY A 202 -1.98 -17.86 -5.68
C GLY A 202 -2.14 -18.57 -7.02
N ASP A 203 -1.28 -19.56 -7.31
CA ASP A 203 -1.30 -20.32 -8.58
C ASP A 203 -2.17 -21.58 -8.52
N GLN A 204 -2.99 -21.75 -7.48
CA GLN A 204 -3.83 -22.94 -7.35
C GLN A 204 -4.95 -22.94 -8.39
N ARG A 205 -4.84 -23.85 -9.36
CA ARG A 205 -5.89 -24.10 -10.34
C ARG A 205 -7.12 -24.68 -9.64
N VAL A 206 -8.27 -24.03 -9.79
CA VAL A 206 -9.55 -24.50 -9.27
C VAL A 206 -9.99 -25.72 -10.08
N GLN A 207 -9.82 -26.93 -9.51
CA GLN A 207 -10.17 -28.19 -10.18
C GLN A 207 -11.62 -28.64 -9.93
N SER A 208 -12.29 -28.03 -8.95
CA SER A 208 -13.63 -28.41 -8.52
C SER A 208 -14.40 -27.19 -8.04
N PHE A 209 -15.73 -27.31 -7.99
CA PHE A 209 -16.59 -26.29 -7.39
C PHE A 209 -16.22 -26.06 -5.92
N ILE A 210 -16.10 -24.79 -5.52
CA ILE A 210 -15.77 -24.36 -4.15
C ILE A 210 -17.01 -23.70 -3.54
N PRO A 211 -17.70 -24.35 -2.58
CA PRO A 211 -18.99 -23.86 -2.07
C PRO A 211 -18.96 -22.45 -1.46
N TYR A 212 -17.82 -22.05 -0.88
CA TYR A 212 -17.68 -20.79 -0.15
C TYR A 212 -16.71 -19.80 -0.80
N ALA A 213 -16.43 -19.94 -2.11
CA ALA A 213 -15.49 -19.08 -2.83
C ALA A 213 -15.81 -17.59 -2.68
N GLU A 214 -17.06 -17.21 -2.97
CA GLU A 214 -17.53 -15.83 -2.88
C GLU A 214 -17.45 -15.26 -1.47
N ALA A 215 -17.87 -16.06 -0.47
CA ALA A 215 -17.80 -15.65 0.93
C ALA A 215 -16.34 -15.43 1.37
N GLY A 216 -15.45 -16.35 1.00
CA GLY A 216 -14.04 -16.25 1.35
C GLY A 216 -13.36 -15.02 0.73
N LEU A 217 -13.65 -14.77 -0.54
CA LEU A 217 -13.20 -13.61 -1.30
C LEU A 217 -13.64 -12.28 -0.69
N VAL A 218 -14.92 -12.15 -0.32
CA VAL A 218 -15.44 -10.95 0.34
C VAL A 218 -14.82 -10.76 1.73
N ILE A 219 -14.73 -11.82 2.55
CA ILE A 219 -14.16 -11.74 3.90
C ILE A 219 -12.69 -11.28 3.85
N ALA A 220 -11.89 -11.87 2.97
CA ALA A 220 -10.48 -11.51 2.82
C ALA A 220 -10.31 -10.06 2.33
N SER A 221 -11.09 -9.64 1.33
CA SER A 221 -11.05 -8.27 0.78
C SER A 221 -11.47 -7.22 1.81
N VAL A 222 -12.56 -7.47 2.55
CA VAL A 222 -13.01 -6.59 3.64
C VAL A 222 -11.95 -6.52 4.74
N GLY A 223 -11.28 -7.62 5.07
CA GLY A 223 -10.14 -7.63 5.99
C GLY A 223 -9.02 -6.68 5.54
N GLY A 224 -8.64 -6.72 4.26
CA GLY A 224 -7.66 -5.79 3.71
C GLY A 224 -8.12 -4.32 3.74
N MET A 225 -9.37 -4.05 3.39
CA MET A 225 -9.94 -2.69 3.50
C MET A 225 -10.01 -2.18 4.95
N LEU A 226 -10.31 -3.05 5.91
CA LEU A 226 -10.26 -2.71 7.33
C LEU A 226 -8.83 -2.40 7.79
N ASN A 227 -7.80 -2.94 7.12
CA ASN A 227 -6.43 -2.52 7.37
C ASN A 227 -6.19 -1.06 6.97
N VAL A 228 -6.83 -0.57 5.90
CA VAL A 228 -6.78 0.86 5.54
C VAL A 228 -7.39 1.71 6.67
N MET A 229 -8.50 1.27 7.27
CA MET A 229 -9.08 1.95 8.44
C MET A 229 -8.14 1.92 9.65
N ALA A 230 -7.44 0.80 9.86
CA ALA A 230 -6.42 0.68 10.90
C ALA A 230 -5.22 1.62 10.65
N MET A 231 -4.80 1.77 9.40
CA MET A 231 -3.77 2.74 8.99
C MET A 231 -4.21 4.18 9.23
N LEU A 232 -5.46 4.52 8.93
CA LEU A 232 -6.03 5.86 9.21
C LEU A 232 -6.11 6.14 10.71
N ASP A 233 -6.43 5.15 11.54
CA ASP A 233 -6.38 5.29 12.99
C ASP A 233 -4.95 5.50 13.52
N VAL A 234 -3.97 4.79 12.97
CA VAL A 234 -2.54 5.03 13.28
C VAL A 234 -2.15 6.46 12.89
N PHE A 235 -2.55 6.90 11.70
CA PHE A 235 -2.29 8.26 11.22
C PHE A 235 -2.92 9.32 12.14
N GLY A 236 -4.21 9.22 12.43
CA GLY A 236 -4.94 10.17 13.27
C GLY A 236 -4.38 10.26 14.68
N TYR A 237 -4.03 9.13 15.30
CA TYR A 237 -3.36 9.14 16.61
C TYR A 237 -2.03 9.89 16.58
N SER A 238 -1.28 9.76 15.50
CA SER A 238 -0.02 10.47 15.33
C SER A 238 -0.22 11.98 15.11
N GLU A 239 -1.27 12.40 14.38
CA GLU A 239 -1.63 13.82 14.23
C GLU A 239 -2.06 14.45 15.55
N ASP A 240 -2.92 13.80 16.32
CA ASP A 240 -3.41 14.30 17.61
C ASP A 240 -2.27 14.56 18.60
N ARG A 241 -1.27 13.65 18.63
CA ARG A 241 -0.09 13.83 19.47
C ARG A 241 0.76 15.02 19.04
N LEU A 242 0.90 15.25 17.74
CA LEU A 242 1.64 16.40 17.22
C LEU A 242 0.93 17.71 17.58
N ALA A 243 -0.40 17.77 17.41
CA ALA A 243 -1.20 18.92 17.80
C ALA A 243 -1.08 19.23 19.30
N THR A 244 -1.16 18.20 20.14
CA THR A 244 -1.01 18.34 21.61
C THR A 244 0.38 18.82 22.02
N SER A 245 1.44 18.33 21.36
CA SER A 245 2.81 18.81 21.67
C SER A 245 3.02 20.29 21.28
N ALA A 246 2.40 20.74 20.19
CA ALA A 246 2.51 22.10 19.72
C ALA A 246 1.80 23.10 20.66
N SER A 247 0.62 22.74 21.19
CA SER A 247 -0.11 23.58 22.14
C SER A 247 0.62 23.72 23.48
N GLY A 248 1.18 22.62 24.01
CA GLY A 248 1.97 22.65 25.25
C GLY A 248 3.20 23.57 25.16
N THR A 249 3.90 23.54 24.03
CA THR A 249 5.09 24.39 23.80
C THR A 249 4.74 25.88 23.74
N ARG A 250 3.59 26.24 23.17
CA ARG A 250 3.12 27.65 23.14
C ARG A 250 2.79 28.17 24.54
N ALA A 251 2.07 27.38 25.34
CA ALA A 251 1.71 27.76 26.70
C ALA A 251 2.94 27.99 27.59
N THR A 252 3.98 27.16 27.47
CA THR A 252 5.23 27.38 28.21
C THR A 252 5.98 28.63 27.77
N ALA A 253 6.00 28.93 26.46
CA ALA A 253 6.65 30.13 25.94
C ALA A 253 5.94 31.43 26.37
N GLU A 254 4.60 31.43 26.43
CA GLU A 254 3.81 32.58 26.91
C GLU A 254 4.04 32.86 28.40
N MET A 255 4.20 31.82 29.23
CA MET A 255 4.57 31.96 30.64
C MET A 255 5.98 32.53 30.83
N GLU A 256 6.95 32.17 29.98
CA GLU A 256 8.33 32.65 30.08
C GLU A 256 8.48 34.13 29.69
N VAL A 257 7.63 34.63 28.78
CA VAL A 257 7.63 36.03 28.35
C VAL A 257 6.92 36.95 29.37
N THR A 258 6.11 36.39 30.28
CA THR A 258 5.37 37.15 31.30
C THR A 258 6.04 37.17 32.68
N ALA A 259 7.18 36.50 32.84
CA ALA A 259 8.01 36.49 34.05
C ALA A 259 9.21 37.45 33.95
#